data_AF-A0A7Y2FPC2-F1
#
_entry.id   AF-A0A7Y2FPC2-F1
#
_cell.length_a   1.000
_cell.length_b   1.000
_cell.length_c   1.000
_cell.angle_alpha   90.00
_cell.angle_beta   90.00
_cell.angle_gamma   90.00
#
_symmetry.space_group_name_H-M   'P 1'
#
loop_
_entity.id
_entity.type
_entity.pdbx_description
1 polymer ?
#
loop_
_entity_poly.entity_id
_entity_poly.type
_entity_poly.pdbx_seq_one_letter_code
_entity_poly.pdbx_strand_id
1 'polypeptide(L)' 'VVELRVAEGDSVTAGQVLLIMEAMKMEHTVTAPQDGTVAQVSVVAGDQVDADALLIVVAES' A
#
# COMPACT_ATOMS: atom_id res chain seq x y z
N VAL A 1 -8.57 3.39 4.23
CA VAL A 1 -7.71 3.69 3.08
C VAL A 1 -8.20 4.98 2.45
N VAL A 2 -7.38 6.03 2.46
CA VAL A 2 -7.73 7.34 1.90
C VAL A 2 -7.33 7.40 0.43
N GLU A 3 -6.15 6.89 0.11
CA GLU A 3 -5.59 6.94 -1.25
C GLU A 3 -4.81 5.66 -1.55
N LEU A 4 -5.00 5.09 -2.74
CA LEU A 4 -4.20 3.98 -3.27
C LEU A 4 -3.45 4.50 -4.50
N ARG A 5 -2.11 4.38 -4.52
CA ARG A 5 -1.25 4.95 -5.57
C ARG A 5 -0.62 3.92 -6.50
N VAL A 6 -0.95 2.65 -6.31
CA VAL A 6 -0.41 1.53 -7.10
C VAL A 6 -1.50 0.54 -7.46
N ALA A 7 -1.28 -0.19 -8.54
CA ALA A 7 -2.08 -1.30 -9.00
C ALA A 7 -1.22 -2.58 -9.08
N GLU A 8 -1.89 -3.73 -9.17
CA GLU A 8 -1.21 -5.00 -9.44
C GLU A 8 -0.44 -4.94 -10.76
N GLY A 9 0.80 -5.40 -10.74
CA GLY A 9 1.73 -5.34 -11.88
C GLY A 9 2.59 -4.07 -11.95
N ASP A 10 2.35 -3.06 -11.11
CA ASP A 10 3.18 -1.85 -11.09
C ASP A 10 4.58 -2.14 -10.54
N SER A 11 5.61 -1.55 -11.16
CA SER A 11 6.97 -1.53 -10.61
C SER A 11 7.10 -0.41 -9.58
N VAL A 12 7.73 -0.70 -8.45
CA VAL A 12 7.90 0.23 -7.33
C VAL A 12 9.36 0.27 -6.88
N THR A 13 9.79 1.41 -6.36
CA THR A 13 11.12 1.58 -5.75
C THR A 13 11.03 1.67 -4.22
N ALA A 14 12.10 1.30 -3.53
CA ALA A 14 12.20 1.42 -2.08
C ALA A 14 11.87 2.85 -1.62
N GLY A 15 10.95 2.98 -0.68
CA GLY A 15 10.46 4.26 -0.17
C GLY A 15 9.36 4.91 -1.02
N GLN A 16 9.00 4.36 -2.19
CA GLN A 16 7.87 4.84 -2.98
C GLN A 16 6.57 4.70 -2.19
N VAL A 17 5.74 5.74 -2.16
CA VAL A 17 4.44 5.72 -1.50
C VAL A 17 3.50 4.79 -2.25
N LEU A 18 2.95 3.80 -1.54
CA LEU A 18 2.02 2.82 -2.10
C LEU A 18 0.57 3.21 -1.82
N LEU A 19 0.29 3.62 -0.59
CA LEU A 19 -1.04 4.03 -0.16
C LEU A 19 -0.97 4.97 1.05
N ILE A 20 -2.07 5.66 1.30
CA ILE A 20 -2.29 6.51 2.47
C ILE A 20 -3.55 6.03 3.19
N MET A 21 -3.49 5.91 4.51
CA MET A 21 -4.61 5.51 5.35
C MET A 21 -4.83 6.50 6.47
N GLU A 22 -6.06 6.65 6.91
CA GLU A 22 -6.39 7.41 8.11
C GLU A 22 -6.72 6.42 9.23
N ALA A 23 -6.08 6.60 10.39
CA ALA A 23 -6.42 5.91 11.62
C ALA A 23 -6.37 6.92 12.78
N MET A 24 -7.38 6.91 13.66
CA MET A 24 -7.44 7.80 14.83
C MET A 24 -7.22 9.31 14.51
N LYS A 25 -7.76 9.79 13.38
CA LYS A 25 -7.58 11.17 12.86
C LYS A 25 -6.15 11.51 12.41
N MET A 26 -5.29 10.50 12.25
CA MET A 26 -3.92 10.64 11.78
C MET A 26 -3.77 9.91 10.46
N GLU A 27 -3.13 10.56 9.49
CA GLU A 27 -2.75 9.92 8.24
C GLU A 27 -1.45 9.14 8.42
N HIS A 28 -1.45 7.92 7.88
CA HIS A 28 -0.33 7.00 7.85
C HIS A 28 0.00 6.68 6.40
N THR A 29 1.24 6.98 6.02
CA THR A 29 1.77 6.68 4.69
C THR A 29 2.47 5.33 4.71
N VAL A 30 2.05 4.43 3.83
CA VAL A 30 2.72 3.13 3.63
C VAL A 30 3.60 3.23 2.40
N THR A 31 4.88 2.92 2.57
CA THR A 31 5.89 2.95 1.51
C THR A 31 6.38 1.55 1.18
N ALA A 32 6.91 1.37 -0.04
CA ALA A 32 7.53 0.13 -0.45
C ALA A 32 8.78 -0.13 0.41
N PRO A 33 8.93 -1.33 1.00
CA PRO A 33 10.12 -1.64 1.79
C PRO A 33 11.36 -1.85 0.92
N GLN A 34 11.17 -2.16 -0.37
CA GLN A 34 12.24 -2.48 -1.33
C GLN A 34 11.78 -2.21 -2.77
N ASP A 35 12.72 -2.28 -3.70
CA ASP A 35 12.42 -2.31 -5.14
C ASP A 35 11.71 -3.62 -5.49
N GLY A 36 10.69 -3.55 -6.34
CA GLY A 36 9.85 -4.72 -6.59
C GLY A 36 8.74 -4.49 -7.59
N THR A 37 7.91 -5.52 -7.75
CA THR A 37 6.65 -5.44 -8.48
C THR A 37 5.49 -5.70 -7.52
N VAL A 38 4.43 -4.91 -7.63
CA VAL A 38 3.19 -5.12 -6.86
C VAL A 38 2.54 -6.42 -7.32
N ALA A 39 2.66 -7.45 -6.49
CA ALA A 39 2.12 -8.77 -6.79
C ALA A 39 0.63 -8.87 -6.49
N GLN A 40 0.16 -8.13 -5.48
CA GLN A 40 -1.24 -8.14 -5.06
C GLN A 40 -1.62 -6.84 -4.35
N VAL A 41 -2.84 -6.36 -4.59
CA VAL A 41 -3.47 -5.28 -3.82
C VAL A 41 -4.77 -5.79 -3.20
N SER A 42 -4.84 -5.81 -1.87
CA SER A 42 -5.96 -6.39 -1.11
C SER A 42 -6.99 -5.37 -0.64
N VAL A 43 -6.83 -4.10 -1.01
CA VAL A 43 -7.65 -2.98 -0.52
C VAL A 43 -7.97 -1.99 -1.64
N VAL A 44 -9.07 -1.26 -1.50
CA VAL A 44 -9.41 -0.13 -2.38
C VAL A 44 -9.56 1.16 -1.58
N ALA A 45 -9.53 2.31 -2.27
CA ALA A 45 -9.80 3.59 -1.63
C ALA A 45 -11.21 3.61 -1.00
N GLY A 46 -11.30 4.07 0.25
CA GLY A 46 -12.51 4.05 1.07
C GLY A 46 -12.61 2.90 2.06
N ASP A 47 -11.80 1.84 1.92
CA ASP A 47 -11.90 0.67 2.81
C ASP A 47 -11.52 1.00 4.26
N GLN A 48 -12.26 0.45 5.21
CA GLN A 48 -11.82 0.36 6.61
C GLN A 48 -11.08 -0.96 6.79
N VAL A 49 -9.89 -0.90 7.38
CA VAL A 49 -9.03 -2.07 7.56
C VAL A 49 -8.53 -2.13 8.99
N ASP A 50 -8.37 -3.35 9.50
CA ASP A 50 -7.81 -3.60 10.82
C ASP A 50 -6.30 -3.38 10.85
N ALA A 51 -5.73 -3.24 12.05
CA ALA A 51 -4.31 -2.94 12.25
C ALA A 51 -3.36 -4.00 11.62
N ASP A 52 -3.79 -5.26 11.56
CA ASP A 52 -3.00 -6.39 11.05
C ASP A 52 -3.46 -6.85 9.65
N ALA A 53 -4.27 -6.05 8.95
CA ALA A 53 -4.76 -6.40 7.63
C ALA A 53 -3.62 -6.40 6.59
N LEU A 54 -3.62 -7.41 5.71
CA LEU A 54 -2.77 -7.40 4.53
C LEU A 54 -3.28 -6.33 3.55
N LEU A 55 -2.39 -5.42 3.15
CA LEU A 55 -2.75 -4.32 2.24
C LEU A 55 -2.23 -4.57 0.83
N ILE A 56 -0.91 -4.76 0.70
CA ILE A 56 -0.20 -4.89 -0.58
C ILE A 56 0.91 -5.92 -0.39
N VAL A 57 1.14 -6.75 -1.42
CA VAL A 57 2.29 -7.64 -1.52
C VAL A 57 3.24 -7.09 -2.59
N VAL A 58 4.51 -6.89 -2.23
CA VAL A 58 5.57 -6.54 -3.17
C VAL A 58 6.50 -7.73 -3.32
N ALA A 59 6.63 -8.25 -4.54
CA ALA A 59 7.61 -9.28 -4.88
C ALA A 59 8.92 -8.64 -5.32
N GLU A 60 10.05 -9.27 -4.97
CA GLU A 60 11.36 -8.89 -5.51
C GLU A 60 11.33 -8.97 -7.05
N SER A 61 12.00 -8.00 -7.70
CA SER A 61 12.13 -7.97 -9.16
C SER A 61 13.23 -8.91 -9.66
#